data_AF-A0A495XBM4-F1
#
_entry.id   AF-A0A495XBM4-F1
#
_cell.length_a   1.000
_cell.length_b   1.000
_cell.length_c   1.000
_cell.angle_alpha   90.00
_cell.angle_beta   90.00
_cell.angle_gamma   90.00
#
_symmetry.space_group_name_H-M   'P 1'
#
loop_
_entity.id
_entity.type
_entity.pdbx_description
1 polymer ?
#
loop_
_entity_poly.entity_id
_entity_poly.type
_entity_poly.pdbx_seq_one_letter_code
_entity_poly.pdbx_strand_id
1 'polypeptide(L)'
;MDAQAVLGLAPDSQVASSATRLAGSSGWQGTGRSDEALWGLCKGSGATPYRVCVDLGDRASKCSCPSRKFPCKHALALQLRDVREPFPVGDPPDWVVEWLDRRQKATRVLDDSPEAVERRARAKEKTARNRAEAVRGGVAGLTDWLADVAGAGIAGLPARDGAWWHSIQARMVDAQAKGLASAVEELRSVVAAGGPSWAHDAADRLGGLHLLARLAETPSDVVRRRLGFSVAEEEVRAGAAWSDRWLPLLKLESDDGLVRTVRQWLWGREHGWVVAIRHAAGGARPVPALPHGVEVQGVVHPYPGSPPHRVSVGEVEPCAPAPVPVVGTWQEALAGLEPELLGDPWLRLHAIACGGVRLTADLKHVVDASGRGLPVRGDLALEQAAAITGGAPFDAWGLWNGRDVRLGAVAEPGGVPEVLG
;
A
#
# COMPACT_ATOMS: atom_id res chain seq x y z
N MET A 1 -22.82 -13.94 -28.59
CA MET A 1 -23.09 -13.10 -27.40
C MET A 1 -23.92 -11.93 -27.88
N ASP A 2 -25.02 -11.60 -27.21
CA ASP A 2 -25.90 -10.48 -27.59
C ASP A 2 -25.45 -9.16 -26.92
N ALA A 3 -26.11 -8.05 -27.29
CA ALA A 3 -25.74 -6.72 -26.79
C ALA A 3 -25.98 -6.56 -25.28
N GLN A 4 -26.97 -7.25 -24.72
CA GLN A 4 -27.29 -7.19 -23.29
C GLN A 4 -26.20 -7.89 -22.47
N ALA A 5 -25.74 -9.05 -22.92
CA ALA A 5 -24.63 -9.77 -22.33
C ALA A 5 -23.32 -8.95 -22.38
N VAL A 6 -23.05 -8.25 -23.48
CA VAL A 6 -21.90 -7.34 -23.57
C VAL A 6 -22.01 -6.18 -22.57
N LEU A 7 -23.20 -5.57 -22.42
CA LEU A 7 -23.41 -4.50 -21.44
C LEU A 7 -23.32 -5.00 -19.99
N GLY A 8 -23.66 -6.26 -19.73
CA GLY A 8 -23.47 -6.92 -18.43
C GLY A 8 -22.00 -7.03 -18.00
N LEU A 9 -21.05 -6.93 -18.94
CA LEU A 9 -19.61 -6.88 -18.64
C LEU A 9 -19.15 -5.49 -18.16
N ALA A 10 -20.02 -4.47 -18.22
CA ALA A 10 -19.62 -3.12 -17.86
C ALA A 10 -19.39 -3.00 -16.34
N PRO A 11 -18.27 -2.37 -15.91
CA PRO A 11 -17.98 -2.19 -14.48
C PRO A 11 -18.96 -1.25 -13.78
N ASP A 12 -19.67 -0.40 -14.53
CA ASP A 12 -20.77 0.42 -14.04
C ASP A 12 -21.67 0.92 -15.19
N SER A 13 -22.82 1.49 -14.82
CA SER A 13 -23.82 2.03 -15.75
C SER A 13 -23.32 3.20 -16.59
N GLN A 14 -22.38 3.99 -16.08
CA GLN A 14 -21.79 5.11 -16.81
C GLN A 14 -20.89 4.62 -17.95
N VAL A 15 -20.12 3.56 -17.71
CA VAL A 15 -19.30 2.89 -18.73
C VAL A 15 -20.18 2.22 -19.76
N ALA A 16 -21.25 1.52 -19.35
CA ALA A 16 -22.24 0.93 -20.25
C ALA A 16 -22.86 1.99 -21.18
N SER A 17 -23.34 3.10 -20.63
CA SER A 17 -23.94 4.21 -21.39
C SER A 17 -22.92 4.84 -22.37
N SER A 18 -21.70 5.07 -21.91
CA SER A 18 -20.63 5.63 -22.73
C SER A 18 -20.21 4.69 -23.87
N ALA A 19 -20.18 3.38 -23.62
CA ALA A 19 -19.88 2.36 -24.62
C ALA A 19 -20.96 2.30 -25.71
N THR A 20 -22.24 2.31 -25.33
CA THR A 20 -23.36 2.33 -26.28
C THR A 20 -23.30 3.55 -27.20
N ARG A 21 -23.01 4.74 -26.67
CA ARG A 21 -22.85 5.96 -27.47
C ARG A 21 -21.67 5.85 -28.42
N LEU A 22 -20.54 5.37 -27.92
CA LEU A 22 -19.30 5.25 -28.70
C LEU A 22 -19.41 4.17 -29.80
N ALA A 23 -20.16 3.11 -29.54
CA ALA A 23 -20.43 2.06 -30.51
C ALA A 23 -21.13 2.61 -31.77
N GLY A 24 -21.97 3.65 -31.65
CA GLY A 24 -22.63 4.30 -32.78
C GLY A 24 -21.78 5.36 -33.52
N SER A 25 -20.56 5.65 -33.09
CA SER A 25 -19.75 6.73 -33.66
C SER A 25 -18.95 6.32 -34.91
N SER A 26 -18.59 7.28 -35.76
CA SER A 26 -17.75 7.09 -36.96
C SER A 26 -16.24 7.10 -36.68
N GLY A 27 -15.84 7.15 -35.40
CA GLY A 27 -14.43 7.28 -35.00
C GLY A 27 -13.60 5.99 -35.07
N TRP A 28 -14.15 4.90 -35.62
CA TRP A 28 -13.51 3.59 -35.69
C TRP A 28 -12.83 3.36 -37.03
N GLN A 29 -11.61 2.84 -37.00
CA GLN A 29 -10.82 2.50 -38.18
C GLN A 29 -10.11 1.17 -37.99
N GLY A 30 -9.72 0.51 -39.07
CA GLY A 30 -8.95 -0.74 -39.01
C GLY A 30 -9.61 -1.82 -38.15
N THR A 31 -10.94 -1.88 -38.15
CA THR A 31 -11.70 -2.87 -37.38
C THR A 31 -11.69 -4.20 -38.10
N GLY A 32 -11.52 -5.29 -37.37
CA GLY A 32 -11.56 -6.64 -37.92
C GLY A 32 -11.85 -7.67 -36.85
N ARG A 33 -12.10 -8.89 -37.33
CA ARG A 33 -12.42 -10.06 -36.53
C ARG A 33 -11.66 -11.29 -37.03
N SER A 34 -11.33 -12.17 -36.11
CA SER A 34 -10.91 -13.55 -36.37
C SER A 34 -11.76 -14.49 -35.51
N ASP A 35 -11.45 -15.78 -35.51
CA ASP A 35 -12.09 -16.73 -34.58
C ASP A 35 -11.70 -16.47 -33.11
N GLU A 36 -10.50 -15.93 -32.88
CA GLU A 36 -9.95 -15.73 -31.53
C GLU A 36 -10.14 -14.31 -30.99
N ALA A 37 -10.25 -13.30 -31.84
CA ALA A 37 -10.22 -11.91 -31.38
C ALA A 37 -11.00 -10.92 -32.25
N LEU A 38 -11.42 -9.82 -31.61
CA LEU A 38 -11.82 -8.57 -32.25
C LEU A 38 -10.72 -7.52 -32.09
N TRP A 39 -10.57 -6.63 -33.06
CA TRP A 39 -9.70 -5.47 -32.94
C TRP A 39 -10.25 -4.24 -33.64
N GLY A 40 -9.75 -3.07 -33.25
CA GLY A 40 -10.04 -1.80 -33.90
C GLY A 40 -9.22 -0.64 -33.35
N LEU A 41 -9.17 0.43 -34.12
CA LEU A 41 -8.58 1.71 -33.77
C LEU A 41 -9.69 2.72 -33.48
N CYS A 42 -9.81 3.16 -32.23
CA CYS A 42 -10.79 4.18 -31.86
C CYS A 42 -10.13 5.55 -31.77
N LYS A 43 -10.61 6.53 -32.53
CA LYS A 43 -10.16 7.92 -32.44
C LYS A 43 -10.42 8.46 -31.03
N GLY A 44 -9.34 8.87 -30.37
CA GLY A 44 -9.36 9.47 -29.05
C GLY A 44 -9.23 10.99 -29.09
N SER A 45 -8.98 11.59 -27.92
CA SER A 45 -8.68 13.02 -27.77
C SER A 45 -7.23 13.40 -28.13
N GLY A 46 -6.37 12.41 -28.37
CA GLY A 46 -4.97 12.61 -28.79
C GLY A 46 -4.75 12.35 -30.28
N ALA A 47 -3.52 12.56 -30.76
CA ALA A 47 -3.13 12.35 -32.15
C ALA A 47 -3.15 10.88 -32.60
N THR A 48 -2.84 9.95 -31.68
CA THR A 48 -2.80 8.51 -31.98
C THR A 48 -4.12 7.83 -31.57
N PRO A 49 -4.80 7.10 -32.47
CA PRO A 49 -5.98 6.30 -32.12
C PRO A 49 -5.68 5.24 -31.04
N TYR A 50 -6.64 4.97 -30.18
CA TYR A 50 -6.53 3.89 -29.20
C TYR A 50 -6.63 2.54 -29.89
N ARG A 51 -5.64 1.67 -29.68
CA ARG A 51 -5.69 0.27 -30.07
C ARG A 51 -6.58 -0.48 -29.09
N VAL A 52 -7.58 -1.18 -29.60
CA VAL A 52 -8.55 -1.94 -28.82
C VAL A 52 -8.58 -3.36 -29.36
N CYS A 53 -8.36 -4.35 -28.52
CA CYS A 53 -8.61 -5.75 -28.86
C CYS A 53 -9.36 -6.48 -27.74
N VAL A 54 -10.08 -7.52 -28.14
CA VAL A 54 -10.89 -8.36 -27.27
C VAL A 54 -10.68 -9.81 -27.66
N ASP A 55 -10.38 -10.65 -26.68
CA ASP A 55 -10.31 -12.10 -26.82
C ASP A 55 -11.75 -12.64 -26.86
N LEU A 56 -12.11 -13.40 -27.89
CA LEU A 56 -13.47 -13.92 -28.07
C LEU A 56 -13.75 -15.14 -27.18
N GLY A 57 -12.72 -15.80 -26.65
CA GLY A 57 -12.82 -16.95 -25.76
C GLY A 57 -13.30 -16.55 -24.37
N ASP A 58 -12.58 -15.64 -23.70
CA ASP A 58 -12.87 -15.22 -22.32
C ASP A 58 -13.30 -13.76 -22.15
N ARG A 59 -13.40 -13.01 -23.26
CA ARG A 59 -13.80 -11.59 -23.28
C ARG A 59 -12.85 -10.66 -22.54
N ALA A 60 -11.65 -11.12 -22.20
CA ALA A 60 -10.60 -10.22 -21.78
C ALA A 60 -10.32 -9.19 -22.87
N SER A 61 -9.99 -7.98 -22.45
CA SER A 61 -9.80 -6.88 -23.38
C SER A 61 -8.57 -6.06 -23.04
N LYS A 62 -7.91 -5.54 -24.07
CA LYS A 62 -6.82 -4.59 -23.93
C LYS A 62 -7.14 -3.36 -24.77
N CYS A 63 -7.07 -2.21 -24.12
CA CYS A 63 -7.22 -0.94 -24.79
C CYS A 63 -6.07 -0.02 -24.38
N SER A 64 -5.48 0.69 -25.32
CA SER A 64 -4.42 1.67 -25.05
C SER A 64 -4.94 3.01 -24.53
N CYS A 65 -6.22 3.11 -24.18
CA CYS A 65 -6.79 4.32 -23.59
C CYS A 65 -6.41 4.45 -22.11
N PRO A 66 -6.40 5.66 -21.52
CA PRO A 66 -6.02 5.88 -20.13
C PRO A 66 -7.08 5.43 -19.09
N SER A 67 -8.14 4.74 -19.52
CA SER A 67 -9.20 4.25 -18.63
C SER A 67 -8.68 3.15 -17.71
N ARG A 68 -8.99 3.24 -16.41
CA ARG A 68 -8.73 2.19 -15.41
C ARG A 68 -9.96 1.33 -15.07
N LYS A 69 -11.08 1.58 -15.75
CA LYS A 69 -12.27 0.72 -15.73
C LYS A 69 -12.12 -0.35 -16.81
N PHE A 70 -12.18 -1.63 -16.44
CA PHE A 70 -11.98 -2.78 -17.31
C PHE A 70 -13.15 -3.75 -17.22
N PRO A 71 -13.75 -4.16 -18.35
CA PRO A 71 -13.59 -3.61 -19.70
C PRO A 71 -13.89 -2.11 -19.79
N CYS A 72 -13.09 -1.37 -20.54
CA CYS A 72 -13.32 0.06 -20.73
C CYS A 72 -14.42 0.32 -21.77
N LYS A 73 -14.91 1.57 -21.84
CA LYS A 73 -15.95 1.94 -22.83
C LYS A 73 -15.56 1.60 -24.28
N HIS A 74 -14.28 1.65 -24.65
CA HIS A 74 -13.83 1.31 -26.01
C HIS A 74 -13.89 -0.19 -26.27
N ALA A 75 -13.47 -1.02 -25.30
CA ALA A 75 -13.54 -2.48 -25.41
C ALA A 75 -14.99 -2.97 -25.51
N LEU A 76 -15.89 -2.39 -24.72
CA LEU A 76 -17.32 -2.68 -24.79
C LEU A 76 -17.92 -2.15 -26.10
N ALA A 77 -17.57 -0.94 -26.53
CA ALA A 77 -18.06 -0.38 -27.78
C ALA A 77 -17.63 -1.20 -29.00
N LEU A 78 -16.40 -1.74 -29.01
CA LEU A 78 -15.93 -2.63 -30.07
C LEU A 78 -16.80 -3.89 -30.17
N GLN A 79 -17.08 -4.53 -29.03
CA GLN A 79 -17.96 -5.70 -28.98
C GLN A 79 -19.40 -5.36 -29.38
N LEU A 80 -19.94 -4.23 -28.91
CA LEU A 80 -21.29 -3.79 -29.26
C LEU A 80 -21.44 -3.48 -30.76
N ARG A 81 -20.36 -3.01 -31.41
CA ARG A 81 -20.34 -2.81 -32.86
C ARG A 81 -20.38 -4.13 -33.60
N ASP A 82 -19.51 -5.07 -33.24
CA ASP A 82 -19.49 -6.41 -33.85
C ASP A 82 -20.82 -7.15 -33.69
N VAL A 83 -21.51 -6.97 -32.56
CA VAL A 83 -22.86 -7.53 -32.36
C VAL A 83 -23.92 -6.91 -33.29
N ARG A 84 -23.82 -5.60 -33.58
CA ARG A 84 -24.78 -4.90 -34.47
C ARG A 84 -24.51 -5.21 -35.93
N GLU A 85 -23.24 -5.16 -36.31
CA GLU A 85 -22.74 -5.39 -37.65
C GLU A 85 -21.37 -6.06 -37.52
N PRO A 86 -21.29 -7.38 -37.71
CA PRO A 86 -20.04 -8.12 -37.55
C PRO A 86 -18.92 -7.55 -38.41
N PHE A 87 -17.74 -7.41 -37.81
CA PHE A 87 -16.59 -6.88 -38.54
C PHE A 87 -16.10 -7.88 -39.62
N PRO A 88 -15.41 -7.38 -40.66
CA PRO A 88 -14.78 -8.26 -41.65
C PRO A 88 -13.82 -9.25 -40.99
N VAL A 89 -13.87 -10.49 -41.46
CA VAL A 89 -12.91 -11.52 -41.05
C VAL A 89 -11.58 -11.26 -41.74
N GLY A 90 -10.47 -11.34 -40.99
CA GLY A 90 -9.14 -11.18 -41.55
C GLY A 90 -8.03 -11.60 -40.59
N ASP A 91 -6.78 -11.41 -41.02
CA ASP A 91 -5.63 -11.70 -40.19
C ASP A 91 -5.45 -10.63 -39.10
N PRO A 92 -5.24 -11.04 -37.83
CA PRO A 92 -5.01 -10.10 -36.74
C PRO A 92 -3.68 -9.34 -36.94
N PRO A 93 -3.64 -8.02 -36.72
CA PRO A 93 -2.39 -7.25 -36.72
C PRO A 93 -1.38 -7.76 -35.69
N ASP A 94 -0.09 -7.53 -35.91
CA ASP A 94 1.02 -7.98 -35.03
C ASP A 94 0.80 -7.68 -33.54
N TRP A 95 0.28 -6.48 -33.22
CA TRP A 95 0.05 -6.09 -31.83
C TRP A 95 -1.10 -6.85 -31.14
N VAL A 96 -2.01 -7.44 -31.92
CA VAL A 96 -3.07 -8.36 -31.45
C VAL A 96 -2.46 -9.74 -31.24
N VAL A 97 -1.67 -10.24 -32.20
CA VAL A 97 -0.95 -11.52 -32.10
C VAL A 97 -0.05 -11.56 -30.87
N GLU A 98 0.81 -10.55 -30.70
CA GLU A 98 1.68 -10.43 -29.52
C GLU A 98 0.91 -10.42 -28.19
N TRP A 99 -0.29 -9.84 -28.19
CA TRP A 99 -1.11 -9.78 -27.00
C TRP A 99 -1.74 -11.14 -26.67
N LEU A 100 -2.29 -11.84 -27.68
CA LEU A 100 -2.83 -13.20 -27.54
C LEU A 100 -1.74 -14.19 -27.10
N ASP A 101 -0.55 -14.14 -27.70
CA ASP A 101 0.59 -15.00 -27.33
C ASP A 101 1.01 -14.84 -25.86
N ARG A 102 1.06 -13.60 -25.37
CA ARG A 102 1.38 -13.34 -23.96
C ARG A 102 0.29 -13.88 -23.03
N ARG A 103 -0.98 -13.78 -23.41
CA ARG A 103 -2.10 -14.32 -22.64
C ARG A 103 -2.01 -15.84 -22.57
N GLN A 104 -1.84 -16.51 -23.71
CA GLN A 104 -1.70 -17.97 -23.76
C GLN A 104 -0.53 -18.49 -22.92
N LYS A 105 0.60 -17.78 -22.88
CA LYS A 105 1.74 -18.14 -22.00
C LYS A 105 1.42 -17.99 -20.52
N ALA A 106 0.58 -17.03 -20.14
CA ALA A 106 0.19 -16.79 -18.75
C ALA A 106 -0.91 -17.75 -18.26
N THR A 107 -1.74 -18.28 -19.16
CA THR A 107 -2.83 -19.22 -18.84
C THR A 107 -2.46 -20.70 -19.00
N ARG A 108 -1.24 -21.02 -19.46
CA ARG A 108 -0.76 -22.42 -19.48
C ARG A 108 -0.63 -22.94 -18.04
N VAL A 109 -1.33 -24.04 -17.75
CA VAL A 109 -1.10 -24.86 -16.56
C VAL A 109 0.40 -25.11 -16.49
N LEU A 110 0.98 -24.72 -15.35
CA LEU A 110 2.38 -24.90 -15.10
C LEU A 110 2.69 -26.40 -15.20
N ASP A 111 3.72 -26.74 -15.98
CA ASP A 111 4.25 -28.10 -16.02
C ASP A 111 4.68 -28.50 -14.59
N ASP A 112 3.95 -29.41 -13.98
CA ASP A 112 4.18 -29.91 -12.62
C ASP A 112 5.04 -31.17 -12.60
N SER A 113 5.70 -31.50 -13.72
CA SER A 113 6.70 -32.55 -13.72
C SER A 113 7.80 -32.27 -12.68
N PRO A 114 8.31 -33.30 -11.99
CA PRO A 114 9.36 -33.13 -10.99
C PRO A 114 10.57 -32.33 -11.50
N GLU A 115 10.97 -32.54 -12.76
CA GLU A 115 12.06 -31.81 -13.40
C GLU A 115 11.76 -30.32 -13.59
N ALA A 116 10.52 -29.96 -13.95
CA ALA A 116 10.11 -28.57 -14.10
C ALA A 116 10.02 -27.87 -12.73
N VAL A 117 9.53 -28.56 -11.70
CA VAL A 117 9.51 -28.06 -10.31
C VAL A 117 10.93 -27.84 -9.81
N GLU A 118 11.83 -28.80 -9.98
CA GLU A 118 13.23 -28.67 -9.56
C GLU A 118 13.96 -27.56 -10.31
N ARG A 119 13.77 -27.44 -11.63
CA ARG A 119 14.32 -26.35 -12.44
C ARG A 119 13.84 -24.98 -11.95
N ARG A 120 12.55 -24.85 -11.60
CA ARG A 120 12.00 -23.61 -11.02
C ARG A 120 12.57 -23.34 -9.63
N ALA A 121 12.73 -24.36 -8.79
CA ALA A 121 13.34 -24.23 -7.46
C ALA A 121 14.79 -23.73 -7.56
N ARG A 122 15.62 -24.35 -8.41
CA ARG A 122 17.01 -23.92 -8.68
C ARG A 122 17.08 -22.50 -9.24
N ALA A 123 16.17 -22.14 -10.15
CA ALA A 123 16.09 -20.78 -10.69
C ALA A 123 15.69 -19.76 -9.62
N LYS A 124 14.74 -20.10 -8.74
CA LYS A 124 14.32 -19.28 -7.59
C LYS A 124 15.48 -19.07 -6.62
N GLU A 125 16.21 -20.13 -6.28
CA GLU A 125 17.39 -20.07 -5.41
C GLU A 125 18.50 -19.21 -6.01
N LYS A 126 18.85 -19.41 -7.29
CA LYS A 126 19.83 -18.57 -8.00
C LYS A 126 19.42 -17.10 -8.00
N THR A 127 18.14 -16.82 -8.24
CA THR A 127 17.61 -15.44 -8.22
C THR A 127 17.70 -14.84 -6.82
N ALA A 128 17.36 -15.62 -5.78
CA ALA A 128 17.46 -15.19 -4.39
C ALA A 128 18.92 -14.90 -3.99
N ARG A 129 19.87 -15.73 -4.43
CA ARG A 129 21.30 -15.51 -4.19
C ARG A 129 21.82 -14.26 -4.89
N ASN A 130 21.53 -14.10 -6.18
CA ASN A 130 21.93 -12.92 -6.94
C ASN A 130 21.35 -11.63 -6.31
N ARG A 131 20.10 -11.67 -5.84
CA ARG A 131 19.49 -10.56 -5.12
C ARG A 131 20.20 -10.27 -3.80
N ALA A 132 20.54 -11.31 -3.02
CA ALA A 132 21.27 -11.14 -1.78
C ALA A 132 22.67 -10.52 -2.02
N GLU A 133 23.37 -10.94 -3.07
CA GLU A 133 24.64 -10.34 -3.50
C GLU A 133 24.49 -8.88 -3.91
N ALA A 134 23.48 -8.55 -4.73
CA ALA A 134 23.18 -7.18 -5.12
C ALA A 134 22.91 -6.28 -3.90
N VAL A 135 22.07 -6.76 -2.97
CA VAL A 135 21.73 -6.01 -1.74
C VAL A 135 22.97 -5.82 -0.87
N ARG A 136 23.85 -6.82 -0.73
CA ARG A 136 25.12 -6.67 0.00
C ARG A 136 26.00 -5.58 -0.63
N GLY A 137 26.10 -5.55 -1.95
CA GLY A 137 26.81 -4.47 -2.66
C GLY A 137 26.19 -3.09 -2.41
N GLY A 138 24.86 -3.00 -2.40
CA GLY A 138 24.13 -1.78 -2.03
C GLY A 138 24.41 -1.33 -0.60
N VAL A 139 24.39 -2.25 0.36
CA VAL A 139 24.71 -1.97 1.77
C VAL A 139 26.13 -1.44 1.92
N ALA A 140 27.12 -2.06 1.28
CA ALA A 140 28.50 -1.57 1.30
C ALA A 140 28.61 -0.14 0.74
N GLY A 141 27.99 0.11 -0.43
CA GLY A 141 27.97 1.44 -1.04
C GLY A 141 27.21 2.48 -0.21
N LEU A 142 26.22 2.07 0.60
CA LEU A 142 25.55 2.94 1.58
C LEU A 142 26.46 3.22 2.78
N THR A 143 27.21 2.23 3.27
CA THR A 143 28.16 2.40 4.38
C THR A 143 29.22 3.45 4.04
N ASP A 144 29.80 3.39 2.84
CA ASP A 144 30.76 4.40 2.39
C ASP A 144 30.13 5.80 2.32
N TRP A 145 28.93 5.89 1.74
CA TRP A 145 28.19 7.15 1.67
C TRP A 145 27.85 7.72 3.06
N LEU A 146 27.49 6.87 4.03
CA LEU A 146 27.24 7.29 5.41
C LEU A 146 28.52 7.80 6.08
N ALA A 147 29.68 7.19 5.79
CA ALA A 147 30.96 7.67 6.27
C ALA A 147 31.32 9.05 5.69
N ASP A 148 31.06 9.28 4.40
CA ASP A 148 31.23 10.58 3.76
C ASP A 148 30.32 11.65 4.37
N VAL A 149 29.04 11.30 4.62
CA VAL A 149 28.08 12.19 5.28
C VAL A 149 28.54 12.52 6.70
N ALA A 150 29.02 11.54 7.45
CA ALA A 150 29.52 11.75 8.81
C ALA A 150 30.78 12.64 8.81
N GLY A 151 31.71 12.42 7.87
CA GLY A 151 32.93 13.21 7.74
C GLY A 151 32.67 14.66 7.30
N ALA A 152 31.70 14.88 6.41
CA ALA A 152 31.30 16.23 5.98
C ALA A 152 30.42 16.96 7.01
N GLY A 153 29.77 16.22 7.92
CA GLY A 153 28.85 16.74 8.91
C GLY A 153 27.43 16.97 8.38
N ILE A 154 26.43 16.70 9.24
CA ILE A 154 25.00 16.77 8.89
C ILE A 154 24.54 18.19 8.51
N ALA A 155 25.22 19.23 9.00
CA ALA A 155 24.89 20.63 8.72
C ALA A 155 25.00 20.99 7.23
N GLY A 156 25.81 20.25 6.47
CA GLY A 156 25.95 20.45 5.02
C GLY A 156 24.86 19.79 4.18
N LEU A 157 23.99 18.95 4.75
CA LEU A 157 22.95 18.22 4.00
C LEU A 157 21.94 19.14 3.29
N PRO A 158 21.44 20.24 3.90
CA PRO A 158 20.53 21.16 3.21
C PRO A 158 21.13 21.81 1.95
N ALA A 159 22.46 21.90 1.86
CA ALA A 159 23.15 22.47 0.70
C ALA A 159 23.37 21.46 -0.44
N ARG A 160 23.07 20.17 -0.24
CA ARG A 160 23.22 19.14 -1.27
C ARG A 160 22.10 19.25 -2.29
N ASP A 161 22.47 19.19 -3.57
CA ASP A 161 21.51 19.26 -4.66
C ASP A 161 20.72 17.96 -4.85
N GLY A 162 19.68 18.02 -5.69
CA GLY A 162 18.84 16.86 -5.98
C GLY A 162 19.60 15.72 -6.66
N ALA A 163 20.63 16.01 -7.45
CA ALA A 163 21.41 15.00 -8.16
C ALA A 163 22.23 14.14 -7.19
N TRP A 164 22.82 14.75 -6.16
CA TRP A 164 23.54 14.05 -5.10
C TRP A 164 22.63 13.06 -4.39
N TRP A 165 21.42 13.46 -3.98
CA TRP A 165 20.44 12.55 -3.38
C TRP A 165 19.98 11.44 -4.35
N HIS A 166 19.67 11.79 -5.59
CA HIS A 166 19.22 10.81 -6.58
C HIS A 166 20.27 9.74 -6.86
N SER A 167 21.56 10.10 -6.84
CA SER A 167 22.65 9.17 -7.12
C SER A 167 22.71 8.00 -6.13
N ILE A 168 22.56 8.28 -4.83
CA ILE A 168 22.56 7.24 -3.80
C ILE A 168 21.27 6.42 -3.84
N GLN A 169 20.12 7.07 -4.10
CA GLN A 169 18.83 6.37 -4.24
C GLN A 169 18.82 5.41 -5.43
N ALA A 170 19.28 5.85 -6.60
CA ALA A 170 19.38 5.02 -7.80
C ALA A 170 20.29 3.81 -7.56
N ARG A 171 21.44 4.02 -6.90
CA ARG A 171 22.34 2.92 -6.49
C ARG A 171 21.63 1.88 -5.62
N MET A 172 20.79 2.31 -4.67
CA MET A 172 20.02 1.37 -3.82
C MET A 172 18.96 0.59 -4.63
N VAL A 173 18.31 1.24 -5.61
CA VAL A 173 17.35 0.58 -6.51
C VAL A 173 18.04 -0.45 -7.39
N ASP A 174 19.19 -0.10 -7.98
CA ASP A 174 20.00 -0.98 -8.83
C ASP A 174 20.54 -2.18 -8.03
N ALA A 175 20.91 -1.96 -6.78
CA ALA A 175 21.28 -2.99 -5.82
C ALA A 175 20.10 -3.85 -5.32
N GLN A 176 18.89 -3.63 -5.83
CA GLN A 176 17.66 -4.30 -5.39
C GLN A 176 17.31 -4.10 -3.91
N ALA A 177 17.88 -3.07 -3.27
CA ALA A 177 17.68 -2.67 -1.88
C ALA A 177 16.66 -1.53 -1.77
N LYS A 178 15.45 -1.75 -2.30
CA LYS A 178 14.41 -0.72 -2.38
C LYS A 178 14.02 -0.12 -1.02
N GLY A 179 14.15 -0.90 0.06
CA GLY A 179 13.90 -0.39 1.42
C GLY A 179 14.93 0.67 1.85
N LEU A 180 16.20 0.50 1.46
CA LEU A 180 17.24 1.52 1.67
C LEU A 180 16.97 2.75 0.81
N ALA A 181 16.53 2.58 -0.44
CA ALA A 181 16.15 3.72 -1.29
C ALA A 181 15.04 4.57 -0.65
N SER A 182 14.00 3.92 -0.12
CA SER A 182 12.92 4.59 0.61
C SER A 182 13.42 5.28 1.89
N ALA A 183 14.29 4.64 2.67
CA ALA A 183 14.85 5.25 3.89
C ALA A 183 15.75 6.47 3.60
N VAL A 184 16.48 6.48 2.48
CA VAL A 184 17.23 7.65 2.01
C VAL A 184 16.29 8.77 1.54
N GLU A 185 15.18 8.43 0.88
CA GLU A 185 14.14 9.41 0.52
C GLU A 185 13.46 10.02 1.75
N GLU A 186 13.21 9.24 2.80
CA GLU A 186 12.70 9.75 4.08
C GLU A 186 13.69 10.75 4.71
N LEU A 187 14.98 10.42 4.73
CA LEU A 187 16.03 11.35 5.18
C LEU A 187 16.04 12.64 4.34
N ARG A 188 15.98 12.53 3.01
CA ARG A 188 15.93 13.69 2.11
C ARG A 188 14.71 14.56 2.42
N SER A 189 13.55 13.95 2.64
CA SER A 189 12.29 14.65 2.96
C SER A 189 12.39 15.41 4.28
N VAL A 190 13.01 14.83 5.31
CA VAL A 190 13.27 15.48 6.59
C VAL A 190 14.18 16.71 6.41
N VAL A 191 15.29 16.56 5.68
CA VAL A 191 16.23 17.65 5.42
C VAL A 191 15.56 18.77 4.62
N ALA A 192 14.80 18.42 3.59
CA ALA A 192 14.10 19.38 2.73
C ALA A 192 13.00 20.15 3.47
N ALA A 193 12.34 19.54 4.46
CA ALA A 193 11.32 20.20 5.25
C ALA A 193 11.88 21.32 6.16
N GLY A 194 13.15 21.22 6.58
CA GLY A 194 13.88 22.32 7.24
C GLY A 194 13.31 22.83 8.57
N GLY A 195 12.47 22.05 9.27
CA GLY A 195 11.83 22.45 10.52
C GLY A 195 12.79 22.59 11.71
N PRO A 196 12.38 23.16 12.85
CA PRO A 196 13.27 23.45 13.99
C PRO A 196 14.08 22.27 14.52
N SER A 197 13.55 21.06 14.37
CA SER A 197 14.18 19.81 14.82
C SER A 197 14.76 18.97 13.67
N TRP A 198 14.91 19.53 12.46
CA TRP A 198 15.34 18.78 11.26
C TRP A 198 16.66 18.04 11.48
N ALA A 199 17.62 18.66 12.19
CA ALA A 199 18.94 18.08 12.42
C ALA A 199 18.86 16.84 13.33
N HIS A 200 18.00 16.88 14.35
CA HIS A 200 17.75 15.74 15.23
C HIS A 200 17.09 14.58 14.47
N ASP A 201 16.09 14.88 13.65
CA ASP A 201 15.44 13.86 12.82
C ASP A 201 16.38 13.28 11.78
N ALA A 202 17.17 14.12 11.12
CA ALA A 202 18.14 13.67 10.13
C ALA A 202 19.19 12.76 10.79
N ALA A 203 19.65 13.11 11.99
CA ALA A 203 20.56 12.26 12.77
C ALA A 203 19.91 10.92 13.16
N ASP A 204 18.64 10.90 13.58
CA ASP A 204 17.88 9.66 13.84
C ASP A 204 17.79 8.79 12.58
N ARG A 205 17.48 9.38 11.42
CA ARG A 205 17.42 8.65 10.13
C ARG A 205 18.77 8.10 9.71
N LEU A 206 19.84 8.88 9.84
CA LEU A 206 21.20 8.44 9.54
C LEU A 206 21.65 7.32 10.49
N GLY A 207 21.36 7.44 11.79
CA GLY A 207 21.61 6.40 12.78
C GLY A 207 20.86 5.11 12.45
N GLY A 208 19.58 5.21 12.06
CA GLY A 208 18.79 4.10 11.57
C GLY A 208 19.39 3.43 10.33
N LEU A 209 19.79 4.21 9.32
CA LEU A 209 20.45 3.68 8.12
C LEU A 209 21.77 2.97 8.47
N HIS A 210 22.57 3.55 9.36
CA HIS A 210 23.82 2.96 9.84
C HIS A 210 23.58 1.64 10.58
N LEU A 211 22.62 1.62 11.51
CA LEU A 211 22.23 0.40 12.23
C LEU A 211 21.76 -0.68 11.26
N LEU A 212 20.98 -0.31 10.24
CA LEU A 212 20.45 -1.25 9.25
C LEU A 212 21.57 -1.83 8.39
N ALA A 213 22.53 -1.01 7.98
CA ALA A 213 23.72 -1.46 7.26
C ALA A 213 24.55 -2.43 8.10
N ARG A 214 24.75 -2.14 9.40
CA ARG A 214 25.48 -3.03 10.32
C ARG A 214 24.79 -4.38 10.54
N LEU A 215 23.47 -4.39 10.54
CA LEU A 215 22.69 -5.60 10.80
C LEU A 215 22.31 -6.34 9.52
N ALA A 216 22.67 -5.85 8.33
CA ALA A 216 22.17 -6.35 7.05
C ALA A 216 22.42 -7.84 6.79
N GLU A 217 23.47 -8.41 7.38
CA GLU A 217 23.82 -9.82 7.25
C GLU A 217 23.20 -10.70 8.35
N THR A 218 22.52 -10.12 9.34
CA THR A 218 21.87 -10.87 10.40
C THR A 218 20.62 -11.60 9.88
N PRO A 219 20.32 -12.82 10.38
CA PRO A 219 19.12 -13.57 10.01
C PRO A 219 17.87 -13.01 10.72
N SER A 220 17.55 -11.73 10.48
CA SER A 220 16.40 -11.04 11.05
C SER A 220 15.37 -10.69 9.98
N ASP A 221 14.12 -11.13 10.17
CA ASP A 221 13.01 -10.80 9.26
C ASP A 221 12.71 -9.30 9.24
N VAL A 222 12.88 -8.62 10.38
CA VAL A 222 12.74 -7.16 10.46
C VAL A 222 13.77 -6.49 9.57
N VAL A 223 15.05 -6.87 9.68
CA VAL A 223 16.13 -6.32 8.85
C VAL A 223 15.88 -6.61 7.38
N ARG A 224 15.53 -7.86 7.02
CA ARG A 224 15.22 -8.26 5.64
C ARG A 224 14.09 -7.41 5.06
N ARG A 225 13.00 -7.23 5.80
CA ARG A 225 11.90 -6.35 5.40
C ARG A 225 12.37 -4.92 5.17
N ARG A 226 13.18 -4.36 6.08
CA ARG A 226 13.72 -2.99 6.00
C ARG A 226 14.70 -2.79 4.85
N LEU A 227 15.43 -3.82 4.42
CA LEU A 227 16.24 -3.81 3.20
C LEU A 227 15.39 -3.87 1.92
N GLY A 228 14.12 -4.26 2.03
CA GLY A 228 13.17 -4.36 0.92
C GLY A 228 12.96 -5.77 0.39
N PHE A 229 13.39 -6.81 1.11
CA PHE A 229 12.96 -8.18 0.81
C PHE A 229 11.47 -8.32 1.08
N SER A 230 10.74 -8.86 0.11
CA SER A 230 9.29 -9.05 0.17
C SER A 230 8.98 -10.53 0.32
N VAL A 231 8.05 -10.86 1.22
CA VAL A 231 7.41 -12.18 1.27
C VAL A 231 6.14 -12.13 0.43
N ALA A 232 5.91 -13.15 -0.40
CA ALA A 232 4.72 -13.21 -1.23
C ALA A 232 3.48 -13.39 -0.36
N GLU A 233 2.37 -12.72 -0.71
CA GLU A 233 1.13 -12.81 0.06
C GLU A 233 0.58 -14.24 0.11
N GLU A 234 0.74 -15.00 -0.98
CA GLU A 234 0.38 -16.42 -1.05
C GLU A 234 1.18 -17.28 -0.06
N GLU A 235 2.48 -17.02 0.08
CA GLU A 235 3.34 -17.69 1.06
C GLU A 235 2.92 -17.35 2.50
N VAL A 236 2.55 -16.09 2.75
CA VAL A 236 2.01 -15.66 4.05
C VAL A 236 0.69 -16.37 4.37
N ARG A 237 -0.23 -16.46 3.39
CA ARG A 237 -1.52 -17.14 3.55
C ARG A 237 -1.41 -18.65 3.74
N ALA A 238 -0.36 -19.28 3.19
CA ALA A 238 -0.06 -20.68 3.41
C ALA A 238 0.60 -20.97 4.77
N GLY A 239 1.02 -19.92 5.50
CA GLY A 239 1.69 -20.01 6.78
C GLY A 239 0.74 -19.94 7.99
N ALA A 240 1.19 -19.26 9.05
CA ALA A 240 0.41 -19.10 10.27
C ALA A 240 -0.94 -18.40 10.02
N ALA A 241 -1.95 -18.80 10.77
CA ALA A 241 -3.30 -18.25 10.73
C ALA A 241 -3.74 -17.88 12.14
N TRP A 242 -4.14 -16.63 12.33
CA TRP A 242 -4.65 -16.11 13.60
C TRP A 242 -6.15 -15.82 13.46
N SER A 243 -6.96 -16.60 14.18
CA SER A 243 -8.39 -16.36 14.32
C SER A 243 -8.62 -15.45 15.51
N ASP A 244 -9.32 -14.34 15.31
CA ASP A 244 -9.62 -13.36 16.36
C ASP A 244 -10.83 -12.50 15.93
N ARG A 245 -11.28 -11.62 16.83
CA ARG A 245 -12.10 -10.46 16.51
C ARG A 245 -11.20 -9.26 16.27
N TRP A 246 -11.33 -8.65 15.10
CA TRP A 246 -10.51 -7.55 14.63
C TRP A 246 -11.34 -6.28 14.50
N LEU A 247 -10.89 -5.19 15.12
CA LEU A 247 -11.49 -3.87 14.96
C LEU A 247 -10.47 -2.91 14.31
N PRO A 248 -10.67 -2.51 13.03
CA PRO A 248 -9.81 -1.53 12.37
C PRO A 248 -10.09 -0.13 12.93
N LEU A 249 -9.28 0.32 13.88
CA LEU A 249 -9.46 1.58 14.62
C LEU A 249 -8.73 2.77 14.02
N LEU A 250 -7.52 2.54 13.47
CA LEU A 250 -6.68 3.64 12.98
C LEU A 250 -6.40 3.44 11.50
N LYS A 251 -6.34 4.53 10.74
CA LYS A 251 -6.13 4.51 9.30
C LYS A 251 -5.21 5.64 8.87
N LEU A 252 -4.27 5.35 7.98
CA LEU A 252 -3.41 6.33 7.35
C LEU A 252 -3.34 6.08 5.85
N GLU A 253 -3.69 7.10 5.06
CA GLU A 253 -3.49 7.12 3.62
C GLU A 253 -2.23 7.91 3.27
N SER A 254 -1.45 7.43 2.30
CA SER A 254 -0.29 8.12 1.74
C SER A 254 -0.29 8.01 0.22
N ASP A 255 0.25 9.02 -0.47
CA ASP A 255 0.38 9.08 -1.92
C ASP A 255 1.80 9.53 -2.26
N ASP A 256 2.58 8.70 -2.95
CA ASP A 256 3.94 9.05 -3.42
C ASP A 256 3.94 9.52 -4.89
N GLY A 257 2.76 9.77 -5.46
CA GLY A 257 2.56 10.18 -6.86
C GLY A 257 2.47 9.01 -7.84
N LEU A 258 2.99 7.83 -7.49
CA LEU A 258 2.93 6.61 -8.30
C LEU A 258 1.96 5.59 -7.70
N VAL A 259 1.99 5.45 -6.38
CA VAL A 259 1.27 4.47 -5.57
C VAL A 259 0.62 5.18 -4.39
N ARG A 260 -0.69 4.97 -4.28
CA ARG A 260 -1.45 5.28 -3.08
C ARG A 260 -1.47 4.07 -2.16
N THR A 261 -1.25 4.31 -0.88
CA THR A 261 -1.22 3.27 0.14
C THR A 261 -2.22 3.62 1.23
N VAL A 262 -3.01 2.64 1.67
CA VAL A 262 -3.78 2.73 2.92
C VAL A 262 -3.22 1.71 3.90
N ARG A 263 -2.89 2.18 5.09
CA ARG A 263 -2.51 1.35 6.25
C ARG A 263 -3.64 1.42 7.26
N GLN A 264 -4.06 0.27 7.76
CA GLN A 264 -5.04 0.15 8.84
C GLN A 264 -4.38 -0.56 10.02
N TRP A 265 -4.50 0.01 11.21
CA TRP A 265 -4.16 -0.66 12.45
C TRP A 265 -5.44 -1.28 13.00
N LEU A 266 -5.34 -2.56 13.30
CA LEU A 266 -6.44 -3.38 13.79
C LEU A 266 -6.11 -3.82 15.20
N TRP A 267 -7.08 -3.70 16.09
CA TRP A 267 -7.01 -4.31 17.40
C TRP A 267 -7.60 -5.71 17.34
N GLY A 268 -6.79 -6.73 17.59
CA GLY A 268 -7.22 -8.10 17.89
C GLY A 268 -7.47 -8.27 19.38
N ARG A 269 -8.51 -9.01 19.76
CA ARG A 269 -8.86 -9.22 21.18
C ARG A 269 -7.83 -10.10 21.90
N GLU A 270 -7.25 -11.06 21.19
CA GLU A 270 -6.22 -11.96 21.71
C GLU A 270 -4.81 -11.56 21.26
N HIS A 271 -4.69 -10.89 20.11
CA HIS A 271 -3.39 -10.62 19.47
C HIS A 271 -2.93 -9.15 19.52
N GLY A 272 -3.75 -8.23 20.04
CA GLY A 272 -3.41 -6.81 20.13
C GLY A 272 -3.27 -6.15 18.75
N TRP A 273 -2.37 -5.16 18.63
CA TRP A 273 -2.22 -4.38 17.40
C TRP A 273 -1.57 -5.16 16.26
N VAL A 274 -2.23 -5.17 15.10
CA VAL A 274 -1.69 -5.61 13.80
C VAL A 274 -1.93 -4.56 12.72
N VAL A 275 -1.23 -4.65 11.59
CA VAL A 275 -1.31 -3.66 10.50
C VAL A 275 -1.64 -4.32 9.17
N ALA A 276 -2.78 -3.97 8.58
CA ALA A 276 -3.11 -4.33 7.21
C ALA A 276 -2.72 -3.20 6.24
N ILE A 277 -2.16 -3.56 5.08
CA ILE A 277 -1.69 -2.60 4.08
C ILE A 277 -2.28 -2.96 2.71
N ARG A 278 -2.81 -1.96 2.00
CA ARG A 278 -3.29 -2.07 0.62
C ARG A 278 -2.66 -0.97 -0.22
N HIS A 279 -2.26 -1.33 -1.43
CA HIS A 279 -1.65 -0.43 -2.39
C HIS A 279 -2.53 -0.31 -3.64
N ALA A 280 -2.54 0.86 -4.26
CA ALA A 280 -3.19 1.10 -5.53
C ALA A 280 -2.30 1.99 -6.40
N ALA A 281 -2.02 1.54 -7.62
CA ALA A 281 -1.20 2.26 -8.58
C ALA A 281 -2.04 3.05 -9.59
N GLY A 282 -1.38 3.93 -10.35
CA GLY A 282 -1.98 4.63 -11.48
C GLY A 282 -3.04 5.65 -11.08
N GLY A 283 -3.03 6.14 -9.84
CA GLY A 283 -3.99 7.12 -9.31
C GLY A 283 -5.33 6.50 -8.85
N ALA A 284 -5.39 5.19 -8.59
CA ALA A 284 -6.55 4.55 -7.97
C ALA A 284 -6.50 4.78 -6.45
N ARG A 285 -7.66 4.93 -5.80
CA ARG A 285 -7.69 4.94 -4.34
C ARG A 285 -7.66 3.50 -3.85
N PRO A 286 -6.74 3.13 -2.95
CA PRO A 286 -6.69 1.79 -2.41
C PRO A 286 -7.92 1.57 -1.53
N VAL A 287 -8.58 0.43 -1.72
CA VAL A 287 -9.67 0.00 -0.84
C VAL A 287 -9.03 -0.54 0.44
N PRO A 288 -9.47 -0.09 1.63
CA PRO A 288 -8.99 -0.65 2.90
C PRO A 288 -9.21 -2.16 2.98
N ALA A 289 -8.38 -2.85 3.76
CA ALA A 289 -8.47 -4.30 3.88
C ALA A 289 -9.75 -4.76 4.59
N LEU A 290 -10.25 -3.96 5.53
CA LEU A 290 -11.50 -4.17 6.25
C LEU A 290 -12.31 -2.88 6.35
N PRO A 291 -13.65 -2.96 6.50
CA PRO A 291 -14.48 -1.80 6.77
C PRO A 291 -14.01 -1.11 8.07
N HIS A 292 -13.76 0.18 8.00
CA HIS A 292 -13.22 0.94 9.13
C HIS A 292 -14.27 1.11 10.23
N GLY A 293 -13.90 0.89 11.49
CA GLY A 293 -14.83 0.99 12.63
C GLY A 293 -15.84 -0.14 12.76
N VAL A 294 -15.77 -1.17 11.91
CA VAL A 294 -16.63 -2.36 12.01
C VAL A 294 -15.81 -3.50 12.59
N GLU A 295 -16.29 -4.06 13.70
CA GLU A 295 -15.66 -5.26 14.26
C GLU A 295 -16.02 -6.48 13.42
N VAL A 296 -15.03 -7.30 13.12
CA VAL A 296 -15.20 -8.52 12.33
C VAL A 296 -14.58 -9.71 13.06
N GLN A 297 -15.17 -10.89 12.90
CA GLN A 297 -14.58 -12.16 13.29
C GLN A 297 -13.94 -12.80 12.06
N GLY A 298 -12.71 -13.30 12.18
CA GLY A 298 -12.11 -14.09 11.11
C GLY A 298 -10.62 -14.24 11.23
N VAL A 299 -10.01 -14.65 10.11
CA VAL A 299 -8.61 -15.07 10.07
C VAL A 299 -7.72 -14.02 9.41
N VAL A 300 -6.60 -13.71 10.05
CA VAL A 300 -5.50 -12.96 9.44
C VAL A 300 -4.23 -13.79 9.46
N HIS A 301 -3.33 -13.50 8.53
CA HIS A 301 -2.05 -14.21 8.39
C HIS A 301 -0.90 -13.23 8.61
N PRO A 302 -0.11 -13.39 9.68
CA PRO A 302 0.99 -12.49 9.99
C PRO A 302 2.15 -12.68 9.02
N TYR A 303 2.69 -11.57 8.53
CA TYR A 303 4.00 -11.56 7.89
C TYR A 303 5.09 -11.77 8.95
N PRO A 304 6.21 -12.42 8.60
CA PRO A 304 7.38 -12.53 9.46
C PRO A 304 7.89 -11.16 9.92
N GLY A 305 8.45 -11.10 11.13
CA GLY A 305 8.97 -9.88 11.75
C GLY A 305 8.50 -9.72 13.20
N SER A 306 8.40 -8.47 13.65
CA SER A 306 8.02 -8.11 15.01
C SER A 306 6.69 -7.34 15.07
N PRO A 307 6.01 -7.32 16.23
CA PRO A 307 4.82 -6.53 16.46
C PRO A 307 5.01 -5.02 16.23
N PRO A 308 3.96 -4.29 15.83
CA PRO A 308 2.69 -4.82 15.34
C PRO A 308 2.91 -5.51 13.99
N HIS A 309 2.42 -6.76 13.87
CA HIS A 309 2.68 -7.56 12.68
C HIS A 309 1.93 -6.97 11.48
N ARG A 310 2.60 -6.87 10.33
CA ARG A 310 1.87 -6.71 9.06
C ARG A 310 1.05 -7.98 8.86
N VAL A 311 -0.20 -7.87 8.41
CA VAL A 311 -1.07 -9.01 8.16
C VAL A 311 -1.65 -9.02 6.75
N SER A 312 -1.86 -10.22 6.21
CA SER A 312 -2.79 -10.48 5.12
C SER A 312 -4.14 -10.85 5.72
N VAL A 313 -5.19 -10.14 5.34
CA VAL A 313 -6.56 -10.44 5.76
C VAL A 313 -7.11 -11.58 4.90
N GLY A 314 -7.64 -12.61 5.55
CA GLY A 314 -8.37 -13.73 4.95
C GLY A 314 -9.88 -13.47 4.92
N GLU A 315 -10.67 -14.52 5.09
CA GLU A 315 -12.12 -14.42 5.20
C GLU A 315 -12.53 -13.90 6.58
N VAL A 316 -13.50 -12.99 6.58
CA VAL A 316 -14.02 -12.33 7.78
C VAL A 316 -15.52 -12.09 7.64
N GLU A 317 -16.20 -12.01 8.78
CA GLU A 317 -17.62 -11.68 8.87
C GLU A 317 -17.85 -10.60 9.94
N PRO A 318 -18.79 -9.65 9.73
CA PRO A 318 -19.13 -8.67 10.74
C PRO A 318 -19.61 -9.33 12.05
N CYS A 319 -19.20 -8.79 13.18
CA CYS A 319 -19.66 -9.23 14.49
C CYS A 319 -20.03 -8.02 15.37
N ALA A 320 -20.63 -8.29 16.53
CA ALA A 320 -21.06 -7.25 17.44
C ALA A 320 -19.84 -6.46 17.97
N PRO A 321 -19.89 -5.12 17.97
CA PRO A 321 -18.79 -4.30 18.45
C PRO A 321 -18.66 -4.40 19.98
N ALA A 322 -17.44 -4.28 20.50
CA ALA A 322 -17.16 -4.25 21.94
C ALA A 322 -16.15 -3.15 22.32
N PRO A 323 -16.15 -2.66 23.58
CA PRO A 323 -15.15 -1.72 24.08
C PRO A 323 -13.73 -2.22 23.89
N VAL A 324 -12.79 -1.33 23.58
CA VAL A 324 -11.37 -1.67 23.40
C VAL A 324 -10.58 -1.25 24.64
N PRO A 325 -9.60 -2.05 25.11
CA PRO A 325 -8.81 -1.66 26.27
C PRO A 325 -8.03 -0.36 26.06
N VAL A 326 -7.89 0.41 27.13
CA VAL A 326 -7.06 1.61 27.24
C VAL A 326 -6.23 1.53 28.52
N VAL A 327 -5.11 2.25 28.56
CA VAL A 327 -4.34 2.46 29.80
C VAL A 327 -4.72 3.78 30.45
N GLY A 328 -4.35 4.00 31.71
CA GLY A 328 -4.82 5.15 32.50
C GLY A 328 -4.06 6.44 32.24
N THR A 329 -2.84 6.36 31.70
CA THR A 329 -1.99 7.54 31.46
C THR A 329 -1.19 7.43 30.16
N TRP A 330 -0.77 8.57 29.63
CA TRP A 330 0.16 8.63 28.51
C TRP A 330 1.53 8.07 28.86
N GLN A 331 1.93 8.10 30.14
CA GLN A 331 3.17 7.49 30.56
C GLN A 331 3.14 5.98 30.40
N GLU A 332 2.06 5.33 30.84
CA GLU A 332 1.85 3.89 30.63
C GLU A 332 1.75 3.56 29.14
N ALA A 333 1.03 4.37 28.35
CA ALA A 333 0.85 4.14 26.93
C ALA A 333 2.19 4.19 26.17
N LEU A 334 3.04 5.17 26.48
CA LEU A 334 4.36 5.32 25.88
C LEU A 334 5.35 4.26 26.38
N ALA A 335 5.28 3.86 27.65
CA ALA A 335 6.10 2.77 28.19
C ALA A 335 5.78 1.43 27.51
N GLY A 336 4.50 1.20 27.17
CA GLY A 336 4.05 0.02 26.43
C GLY A 336 4.65 -0.14 25.04
N LEU A 337 5.29 0.91 24.48
CA LEU A 337 5.95 0.84 23.17
C LEU A 337 7.36 0.22 23.22
N GLU A 338 7.94 0.02 24.40
CA GLU A 338 9.31 -0.50 24.54
C GLU A 338 9.52 -1.84 23.79
N PRO A 339 8.65 -2.86 23.92
CA PRO A 339 8.84 -4.12 23.20
C PRO A 339 8.78 -3.97 21.67
N GLU A 340 7.92 -3.08 21.17
CA GLU A 340 7.84 -2.79 19.72
C GLU A 340 9.12 -2.12 19.21
N LEU A 341 9.65 -1.16 19.97
CA LEU A 341 10.86 -0.43 19.62
C LEU A 341 12.12 -1.30 19.69
N LEU A 342 12.17 -2.23 20.64
CA LEU A 342 13.23 -3.24 20.71
C LEU A 342 13.16 -4.23 19.54
N GLY A 343 11.94 -4.60 19.12
CA GLY A 343 11.71 -5.51 17.98
C GLY A 343 11.98 -4.87 16.61
N ASP A 344 11.55 -3.62 16.41
CA ASP A 344 11.79 -2.84 15.20
C ASP A 344 12.19 -1.38 15.53
N PRO A 345 13.50 -1.12 15.70
CA PRO A 345 14.02 0.23 15.99
C PRO A 345 13.77 1.27 14.90
N TRP A 346 13.26 0.86 13.72
CA TRP A 346 12.90 1.75 12.61
C TRP A 346 11.39 2.02 12.55
N LEU A 347 10.59 1.47 13.48
CA LEU A 347 9.19 1.85 13.62
C LEU A 347 9.12 3.30 14.11
N ARG A 348 8.19 4.06 13.55
CA ARG A 348 8.09 5.53 13.76
C ARG A 348 6.67 6.00 13.99
N LEU A 349 5.71 5.11 13.85
CA LEU A 349 4.31 5.41 13.99
C LEU A 349 3.68 4.29 14.80
N HIS A 350 3.23 4.64 16.00
CA HIS A 350 2.81 3.69 17.02
C HIS A 350 1.34 3.89 17.32
N ALA A 351 0.59 2.80 17.41
CA ALA A 351 -0.77 2.86 17.90
C ALA A 351 -0.72 2.98 19.42
N ILE A 352 -1.33 4.03 19.97
CA ILE A 352 -1.45 4.23 21.42
C ILE A 352 -2.91 4.46 21.79
N ALA A 353 -3.22 4.16 23.05
CA ALA A 353 -4.53 4.38 23.62
C ALA A 353 -4.41 4.92 25.05
N CYS A 354 -5.32 5.80 25.47
CA CYS A 354 -5.40 6.27 26.85
C CYS A 354 -6.84 6.60 27.21
N GLY A 355 -7.24 6.22 28.42
CA GLY A 355 -8.58 6.43 28.93
C GLY A 355 -8.76 7.76 29.64
N GLY A 356 -10.00 8.25 29.63
CA GLY A 356 -10.42 9.43 30.41
C GLY A 356 -9.65 10.72 30.11
N VAL A 357 -9.18 10.89 28.88
CA VAL A 357 -8.43 12.06 28.44
C VAL A 357 -9.34 13.24 28.10
N ARG A 358 -8.80 14.46 28.09
CA ARG A 358 -9.51 15.68 27.68
C ARG A 358 -8.71 16.48 26.67
N LEU A 359 -9.38 17.19 25.78
CA LEU A 359 -8.74 18.19 24.92
C LEU A 359 -8.51 19.50 25.69
N THR A 360 -7.37 20.15 25.47
CA THR A 360 -7.16 21.52 25.95
C THR A 360 -8.06 22.51 25.19
N ALA A 361 -8.39 23.64 25.82
CA ALA A 361 -9.25 24.65 25.20
C ALA A 361 -8.67 25.24 23.90
N ASP A 362 -7.35 25.24 23.74
CA ASP A 362 -6.66 25.67 22.52
C ASP A 362 -6.52 24.56 21.47
N LEU A 363 -7.04 23.36 21.75
CA LEU A 363 -6.97 22.17 20.90
C LEU A 363 -5.55 21.78 20.48
N LYS A 364 -4.55 22.05 21.32
CA LYS A 364 -3.16 21.70 21.04
C LYS A 364 -2.69 20.44 21.74
N HIS A 365 -3.36 20.02 22.81
CA HIS A 365 -2.97 18.83 23.56
C HIS A 365 -4.18 17.96 23.93
N VAL A 366 -3.91 16.66 24.08
CA VAL A 366 -4.80 15.70 24.72
C VAL A 366 -4.18 15.34 26.06
N VAL A 367 -4.88 15.64 27.15
CA VAL A 367 -4.37 15.58 28.53
C VAL A 367 -5.00 14.39 29.26
N ASP A 368 -4.17 13.56 29.87
CA ASP A 368 -4.61 12.42 30.68
C ASP A 368 -5.02 12.81 32.11
N ALA A 369 -5.49 11.84 32.89
CA ALA A 369 -5.92 12.05 34.28
C ALA A 369 -4.79 12.51 35.23
N SER A 370 -3.53 12.29 34.87
CA SER A 370 -2.36 12.76 35.64
C SER A 370 -1.97 14.21 35.33
N GLY A 371 -2.63 14.83 34.35
CA GLY A 371 -2.32 16.19 33.87
C GLY A 371 -1.21 16.23 32.81
N ARG A 372 -0.71 15.08 32.34
CA ARG A 372 0.25 15.02 31.25
C ARG A 372 -0.46 15.22 29.92
N GLY A 373 -0.01 16.18 29.11
CA GLY A 373 -0.51 16.42 27.76
C GLY A 373 0.44 15.90 26.69
N LEU A 374 -0.08 15.18 25.70
CA LEU A 374 0.61 14.96 24.43
C LEU A 374 0.12 15.97 23.39
N PRO A 375 1.00 16.55 22.56
CA PRO A 375 0.57 17.38 21.45
C PRO A 375 -0.36 16.58 20.53
N VAL A 376 -1.45 17.18 20.09
CA VAL A 376 -2.39 16.56 19.15
C VAL A 376 -2.29 17.24 17.79
N ARG A 377 -2.37 16.44 16.73
CA ARG A 377 -2.34 16.96 15.37
C ARG A 377 -3.62 17.72 15.06
N GLY A 378 -3.47 18.96 14.59
CA GLY A 378 -4.59 19.74 14.04
C GLY A 378 -5.02 19.22 12.68
N ASP A 379 -5.99 18.30 12.66
CA ASP A 379 -6.63 17.79 11.45
C ASP A 379 -8.14 17.56 11.66
N LEU A 380 -8.83 17.11 10.61
CA LEU A 380 -10.27 16.84 10.67
C LEU A 380 -10.66 15.84 11.77
N ALA A 381 -9.79 14.88 12.11
CA ALA A 381 -10.07 13.92 13.16
C ALA A 381 -10.13 14.60 14.53
N LEU A 382 -9.25 15.57 14.80
CA LEU A 382 -9.33 16.39 16.01
C LEU A 382 -10.63 17.20 16.08
N GLU A 383 -11.05 17.79 14.97
CA GLU A 383 -12.31 18.54 14.90
C GLU A 383 -13.52 17.65 15.20
N GLN A 384 -13.55 16.44 14.63
CA GLN A 384 -14.58 15.43 14.90
C GLN A 384 -14.56 14.97 16.36
N ALA A 385 -13.39 14.69 16.92
CA ALA A 385 -13.26 14.31 18.32
C ALA A 385 -13.79 15.41 19.26
N ALA A 386 -13.48 16.68 19.01
CA ALA A 386 -14.01 17.80 19.77
C ALA A 386 -15.54 17.91 19.67
N ALA A 387 -16.10 17.69 18.48
CA ALA A 387 -17.54 17.72 18.24
C ALA A 387 -18.29 16.58 18.94
N ILE A 388 -17.76 15.35 18.90
CA ILE A 388 -18.35 14.16 19.52
C ILE A 388 -18.31 14.27 21.04
N THR A 389 -17.16 14.67 21.59
CA THR A 389 -16.91 14.65 23.04
C THR A 389 -17.45 15.88 23.76
N GLY A 390 -17.65 16.99 23.05
CA GLY A 390 -18.10 18.26 23.66
C GLY A 390 -17.17 18.78 24.76
N GLY A 391 -15.90 18.32 24.80
CA GLY A 391 -14.94 18.64 25.86
C GLY A 391 -15.05 17.79 27.13
N ALA A 392 -15.98 16.83 27.19
CA ALA A 392 -16.03 15.84 28.26
C ALA A 392 -14.82 14.87 28.19
N PRO A 393 -14.45 14.19 29.29
CA PRO A 393 -13.48 13.09 29.24
C PRO A 393 -13.89 11.99 28.26
N PHE A 394 -12.93 11.43 27.55
CA PHE A 394 -13.15 10.34 26.59
C PHE A 394 -11.97 9.37 26.57
N ASP A 395 -12.20 8.16 26.08
CA ASP A 395 -11.13 7.21 25.76
C ASP A 395 -10.64 7.48 24.33
N ALA A 396 -9.33 7.55 24.14
CA ALA A 396 -8.71 7.93 22.88
C ALA A 396 -7.81 6.83 22.33
N TRP A 397 -7.90 6.60 21.01
CA TRP A 397 -6.94 5.80 20.24
C TRP A 397 -6.35 6.64 19.13
N GLY A 398 -5.04 6.57 18.95
CA GLY A 398 -4.34 7.41 17.99
C GLY A 398 -3.00 6.86 17.53
N LEU A 399 -2.45 7.51 16.51
CA LEU A 399 -1.13 7.24 15.97
C LEU A 399 -0.14 8.27 16.50
N TRP A 400 0.82 7.81 17.30
CA TRP A 400 1.91 8.61 17.86
C TRP A 400 3.15 8.50 16.98
N ASN A 401 3.70 9.65 16.57
CA ASN A 401 4.88 9.72 15.71
C ASN A 401 6.17 10.15 16.43
N GLY A 402 6.14 10.26 17.77
CA GLY A 402 7.22 10.83 18.57
C GLY A 402 7.06 12.33 18.89
N ARG A 403 6.07 13.01 18.30
CA ARG A 403 5.84 14.47 18.47
C ARG A 403 4.40 14.82 18.72
N ASP A 404 3.51 14.29 17.88
CA ASP A 404 2.08 14.50 17.97
C ASP A 404 1.32 13.18 17.90
N VAL A 405 0.16 13.16 18.55
CA VAL A 405 -0.84 12.11 18.40
C VAL A 405 -1.80 12.56 17.31
N ARG A 406 -2.01 11.70 16.31
CA ARG A 406 -3.14 11.81 15.41
C ARG A 406 -4.28 10.94 15.94
N LEU A 407 -5.38 11.56 16.35
CA LEU A 407 -6.56 10.82 16.81
C LEU A 407 -7.15 10.00 15.67
N GLY A 408 -7.55 8.76 15.96
CA GLY A 408 -8.19 7.87 15.00
C GLY A 408 -9.49 7.25 15.50
N ALA A 409 -9.71 7.20 16.81
CA ALA A 409 -11.01 6.85 17.40
C ALA A 409 -11.17 7.52 18.77
N VAL A 410 -12.42 7.72 19.18
CA VAL A 410 -12.82 8.15 20.53
C VAL A 410 -13.97 7.30 21.05
N ALA A 411 -14.16 7.25 22.37
CA ALA A 411 -15.34 6.68 22.99
C ALA A 411 -15.68 7.45 24.28
N GLU A 412 -16.94 7.40 24.71
CA GLU A 412 -17.21 7.62 26.13
C GLU A 412 -16.39 6.62 26.97
N PRO A 413 -15.94 6.98 28.19
CA PRO A 413 -15.09 6.09 28.99
C PRO A 413 -15.71 4.68 29.18
N GLY A 414 -14.99 3.64 28.73
CA GLY A 414 -15.46 2.25 28.74
C GLY A 414 -16.46 1.87 27.64
N GLY A 415 -16.73 2.78 26.72
CA GLY A 415 -17.66 2.61 25.60
C GLY A 415 -17.06 1.93 24.37
N VAL A 416 -17.90 1.74 23.35
CA VAL A 416 -17.46 1.25 22.03
C VAL A 416 -16.80 2.39 21.26
N PRO A 417 -15.62 2.16 20.63
CA PRO A 417 -14.94 3.20 19.84
C PRO A 417 -15.75 3.66 18.61
N GLU A 418 -15.83 4.97 18.43
CA GLU A 418 -16.23 5.65 17.21
C GLU A 418 -14.98 6.10 16.45
N VAL A 419 -14.81 5.62 15.22
CA VAL A 419 -13.65 5.97 14.38
C VAL A 419 -13.80 7.36 13.78
N LEU A 420 -12.66 8.05 13.63
CA LEU A 420 -12.55 9.39 13.08
C LEU A 420 -11.93 9.34 11.67
N GLY A 421 -12.25 10.33 10.83
CA GLY A 421 -11.79 10.42 9.43
C GLY A 421 -12.39 9.34 8.53
#